data_AF-A0A9P9HJX9-F1
#
_entry.id   AF-A0A9P9HJX9-F1
#
_cell.length_a   1.000
_cell.length_b   1.000
_cell.length_c   1.000
_cell.angle_alpha   90.00
_cell.angle_beta   90.00
_cell.angle_gamma   90.00
#
_symmetry.space_group_name_H-M   'P 1'
#
loop_
_entity.id
_entity.type
_entity.pdbx_description
1 polymer ?
#
loop_
_entity_poly.entity_id
_entity_poly.type
_entity_poly.pdbx_seq_one_letter_code
_entity_poly.pdbx_strand_id
1 'polypeptide(L)'
;MSLSAFQTELPRRACSNKASLLAASLMLCLVSVSSGDVQPRSWRVHAEGAKALLASIHVSGPTSSLRVSAELEAIITFLSRWYLSLESLTAITTSGLVTGQCVTQDAILGTISEPGQLALDACDDYFGFPTRLALLFREIGASAWERRQQLSVIPRQAISFLTQTDFDLVADDFHKKLTEIYREVVCSPVGLNFYPGVREALSESDVRDFTASTEAYLSMARILVERRVRGVPSNSEVVQASVHAIVRGASSITPSPGASPATAMTPPLFAAGCEAVDATDRQAVRDTFLTFLSVVKSQNMEQALRILESMWQSEEHGVPDWWSYQESQNW
;
A
#
# COMPACT_ATOMS: atom_id res chain seq x y z
N MET A 1 14.85 -0.26 12.94
CA MET A 1 13.99 -0.96 13.91
C MET A 1 12.93 -1.77 13.17
N SER A 2 12.78 -3.04 13.51
CA SER A 2 11.75 -3.97 12.99
C SER A 2 10.44 -3.89 13.78
N LEU A 3 9.35 -4.47 13.26
CA LEU A 3 8.09 -4.62 13.99
C LEU A 3 8.26 -5.39 15.31
N SER A 4 9.06 -6.46 15.30
CA SER A 4 9.32 -7.28 16.49
C SER A 4 10.05 -6.51 17.60
N ALA A 5 11.02 -5.68 17.22
CA ALA A 5 11.70 -4.78 18.15
C ALA A 5 10.74 -3.72 18.71
N PHE A 6 9.86 -3.16 17.88
CA PHE A 6 8.84 -2.20 18.32
C PHE A 6 7.85 -2.81 19.33
N GLN A 7 7.34 -4.01 19.07
CA GLN A 7 6.41 -4.71 19.97
C GLN A 7 7.02 -4.99 21.36
N THR A 8 8.34 -5.21 21.42
CA THR A 8 9.04 -5.50 22.67
C THR A 8 9.34 -4.25 23.49
N GLU A 9 9.59 -3.12 22.82
CA GLU A 9 10.00 -1.87 23.46
C GLU A 9 8.82 -0.98 23.87
N LEU A 10 7.70 -1.01 23.14
CA LEU A 10 6.53 -0.16 23.43
C LEU A 10 5.99 -0.31 24.87
N PRO A 11 5.85 -1.53 25.44
CA PRO A 11 5.31 -1.71 26.79
C PRO A 11 6.30 -1.34 27.91
N ARG A 12 7.59 -1.22 27.60
CA ARG A 12 8.66 -1.14 28.61
C ARG A 12 9.02 0.28 29.05
N ARG A 13 8.59 1.33 28.35
CA ARG A 13 9.10 2.70 28.58
C ARG A 13 8.06 3.81 28.40
N ALA A 14 8.24 4.90 29.14
CA ALA A 14 7.60 6.19 28.88
C ALA A 14 8.23 6.83 27.63
N CYS A 15 7.82 6.39 26.44
CA CYS A 15 8.16 7.07 25.19
C CYS A 15 7.65 8.52 25.23
N SER A 16 8.26 9.43 24.45
CA SER A 16 7.74 10.78 24.28
C SER A 16 6.23 10.73 24.03
N ASN A 17 5.47 11.60 24.70
CA ASN A 17 4.01 11.61 24.59
C ASN A 17 3.57 11.67 23.11
N LYS A 18 4.34 12.35 22.25
CA LYS A 18 4.10 12.40 20.79
C LYS A 18 4.29 11.05 20.08
N ALA A 19 5.33 10.28 20.39
CA ALA A 19 5.59 8.98 19.76
C ALA A 19 4.54 7.94 20.18
N SER A 20 4.14 7.95 21.46
CA SER A 20 3.06 7.11 21.97
C SER A 20 1.72 7.46 21.32
N LEU A 21 1.40 8.76 21.18
CA LEU A 21 0.20 9.22 20.48
C LEU A 21 0.21 8.85 18.99
N LEU A 22 1.38 8.92 18.33
CA LEU A 22 1.53 8.53 16.94
C LEU A 22 1.28 7.04 16.75
N ALA A 23 1.92 6.20 17.57
CA ALA A 23 1.67 4.76 17.58
C ALA A 23 0.20 4.41 17.83
N ALA A 24 -0.42 5.03 18.84
CA ALA A 24 -1.83 4.84 19.14
C ALA A 24 -2.74 5.27 17.97
N SER A 25 -2.44 6.39 17.32
CA SER A 25 -3.20 6.87 16.16
C SER A 25 -3.09 5.92 14.97
N LEU A 26 -1.91 5.40 14.67
CA LEU A 26 -1.69 4.42 13.61
C LEU A 26 -2.40 3.08 13.90
N MET A 27 -2.33 2.60 15.14
CA MET A 27 -3.03 1.39 15.57
C MET A 27 -4.55 1.54 15.47
N LEU A 28 -5.11 2.65 15.95
CA LEU A 28 -6.54 2.93 15.83
C LEU A 28 -6.97 3.02 14.36
N CYS A 29 -6.16 3.67 13.51
CA CYS A 29 -6.42 3.71 12.08
C CYS A 29 -6.52 2.29 11.48
N LEU A 30 -5.54 1.44 11.78
CA LEU A 30 -5.53 0.07 11.28
C LEU A 30 -6.71 -0.75 11.80
N VAL A 31 -7.05 -0.61 13.08
CA VAL A 31 -8.20 -1.29 13.68
C VAL A 31 -9.50 -0.85 13.02
N SER A 32 -9.70 0.44 12.80
CA SER A 32 -10.89 0.97 12.10
C SER A 32 -10.99 0.47 10.66
N VAL A 33 -9.86 0.39 9.94
CA VAL A 33 -9.82 -0.20 8.58
C VAL A 33 -10.16 -1.69 8.62
N SER A 34 -9.58 -2.43 9.58
CA SER A 34 -9.69 -3.88 9.62
C SER A 34 -11.03 -4.39 10.16
N SER A 35 -11.66 -3.62 11.06
CA SER A 35 -12.92 -4.01 11.73
C SER A 35 -14.17 -3.63 10.93
N GLY A 36 -14.04 -2.88 9.83
CA GLY A 36 -15.17 -2.37 9.07
C GLY A 36 -16.11 -1.51 9.92
N ASP A 37 -15.53 -0.52 10.63
CA ASP A 37 -16.21 0.29 11.65
C ASP A 37 -17.58 0.86 11.21
N VAL A 38 -18.49 1.01 12.17
CA VAL A 38 -19.89 1.41 12.00
C VAL A 38 -20.02 2.82 11.41
N GLN A 39 -19.01 3.67 11.61
CA GLN A 39 -18.93 4.99 10.97
C GLN A 39 -17.99 4.95 9.76
N PRO A 40 -18.52 5.09 8.53
CA PRO A 40 -17.71 5.24 7.34
C PRO A 40 -16.70 6.37 7.53
N ARG A 41 -15.42 6.11 7.24
CA ARG A 41 -14.30 7.07 7.29
C ARG A 41 -13.76 7.43 8.68
N SER A 42 -14.15 6.74 9.77
CA SER A 42 -13.54 6.94 11.10
C SER A 42 -12.01 6.79 11.08
N TRP A 43 -11.50 5.83 10.30
CA TRP A 43 -10.06 5.63 10.09
C TRP A 43 -9.33 6.88 9.57
N ARG A 44 -10.00 7.75 8.79
CA ARG A 44 -9.39 8.98 8.25
C ARG A 44 -9.04 9.97 9.35
N VAL A 45 -9.86 10.03 10.40
CA VAL A 45 -9.58 10.90 11.56
C VAL A 45 -8.28 10.48 12.23
N HIS A 46 -8.07 9.18 12.38
CA HIS A 46 -6.84 8.63 12.96
C HIS A 46 -5.62 8.82 12.06
N ALA A 47 -5.77 8.64 10.74
CA ALA A 47 -4.71 8.90 9.78
C ALA A 47 -4.28 10.38 9.77
N GLU A 48 -5.23 11.32 9.72
CA GLU A 48 -4.91 12.76 9.78
C GLU A 48 -4.32 13.17 11.14
N GLY A 49 -4.75 12.54 12.24
CA GLY A 49 -4.14 12.71 13.55
C GLY A 49 -2.67 12.28 13.57
N ALA A 50 -2.37 11.09 13.04
CA ALA A 50 -1.00 10.59 12.90
C ALA A 50 -0.13 11.52 12.05
N LYS A 51 -0.68 12.03 10.94
CA LYS A 51 -0.03 12.98 10.05
C LYS A 51 0.32 14.31 10.75
N ALA A 52 -0.62 14.89 11.48
CA ALA A 52 -0.39 16.12 12.23
C ALA A 52 0.68 15.93 13.31
N LEU A 53 0.69 14.77 13.97
CA LEU A 53 1.73 14.40 14.95
C LEU A 53 3.10 14.31 14.30
N LEU A 54 3.23 13.64 13.15
CA LEU A 54 4.48 13.56 12.37
C LEU A 54 5.00 14.93 11.96
N ALA A 55 4.14 15.80 11.43
CA ALA A 55 4.52 17.17 11.10
C ALA A 55 5.00 17.94 12.34
N SER A 56 4.35 17.76 13.50
CA SER A 56 4.75 18.41 14.76
C SER A 56 6.08 17.90 15.32
N ILE A 57 6.46 16.65 15.02
CA ILE A 57 7.77 16.08 15.39
C ILE A 57 8.84 16.73 14.52
N HIS A 58 8.58 16.92 13.23
CA HIS A 58 9.51 17.51 12.27
C HIS A 58 9.74 19.02 12.49
N VAL A 59 8.69 19.79 12.79
CA VAL A 59 8.79 21.24 13.09
C VAL A 59 9.60 21.52 14.36
N SER A 60 9.75 20.54 15.26
CA SER A 60 10.53 20.67 16.50
C SER A 60 12.06 20.53 16.29
N GLY A 61 12.56 20.87 15.10
CA GLY A 61 13.94 20.63 14.61
C GLY A 61 15.11 21.06 15.53
N PRO A 62 16.36 20.87 15.06
CA PRO A 62 17.58 20.63 15.85
C PRO A 62 18.06 21.76 16.78
N THR A 63 17.31 22.87 16.86
CA THR A 63 17.53 23.97 17.80
C THR A 63 16.93 23.71 19.18
N SER A 64 16.08 22.69 19.34
CA SER A 64 15.68 22.20 20.66
C SER A 64 16.75 21.21 21.18
N SER A 65 17.54 21.67 22.15
CA SER A 65 18.70 20.97 22.75
C SER A 65 18.37 19.71 23.56
N LEU A 66 17.22 19.07 23.34
CA LEU A 66 16.88 17.79 23.92
C LEU A 66 17.39 16.70 22.98
N ARG A 67 18.53 16.10 23.31
CA ARG A 67 19.03 14.88 22.65
C ARG A 67 17.92 13.82 22.70
N VAL A 68 17.26 13.60 21.57
CA VAL A 68 16.38 12.44 21.37
C VAL A 68 17.27 11.22 21.53
N SER A 69 16.85 10.23 22.33
CA SER A 69 17.64 9.00 22.46
C SER A 69 17.61 8.23 21.13
N ALA A 70 18.68 7.51 20.81
CA ALA A 70 18.77 6.74 19.56
C ALA A 70 17.58 5.74 19.40
N GLU A 71 17.05 5.23 20.52
CA GLU A 71 15.88 4.37 20.52
C GLU A 71 14.59 5.11 20.15
N LEU A 72 14.39 6.34 20.67
CA LEU A 72 13.24 7.15 20.32
C LEU A 72 13.28 7.60 18.86
N GLU A 73 14.47 7.91 18.33
CA GLU A 73 14.66 8.14 16.90
C GLU A 73 14.25 6.92 16.08
N ALA A 74 14.73 5.73 16.46
CA ALA A 74 14.41 4.49 15.76
C ALA A 74 12.90 4.15 15.79
N ILE A 75 12.20 4.45 16.90
CA ILE A 75 10.74 4.33 17.01
C ILE A 75 10.04 5.32 16.06
N ILE A 76 10.44 6.59 16.08
CA ILE A 76 9.85 7.62 15.20
C ILE A 76 10.06 7.24 13.73
N THR A 77 11.26 6.81 13.36
CA THR A 77 11.56 6.32 12.00
C THR A 77 10.70 5.12 11.61
N PHE A 78 10.44 4.18 12.52
CA PHE A 78 9.50 3.08 12.26
C PHE A 78 8.07 3.58 12.03
N LEU A 79 7.56 4.44 12.91
CA LEU A 79 6.20 4.98 12.79
C LEU A 79 6.01 5.86 11.56
N SER A 80 7.03 6.63 11.15
CA SER A 80 7.03 7.40 9.90
C SER A 80 6.90 6.50 8.66
N ARG A 81 7.63 5.38 8.64
CA ARG A 81 7.56 4.39 7.54
C ARG A 81 6.20 3.72 7.48
N TRP A 82 5.67 3.29 8.62
CA TRP A 82 4.33 2.73 8.71
C TRP A 82 3.28 3.72 8.17
N TYR A 83 3.31 4.96 8.64
CA TYR A 83 2.41 5.99 8.13
C TYR A 83 2.53 6.17 6.62
N LEU A 84 3.74 6.22 6.08
CA LEU A 84 3.98 6.36 4.64
C LEU A 84 3.34 5.21 3.84
N SER A 85 3.54 3.97 4.27
CA SER A 85 2.97 2.80 3.63
C SER A 85 1.43 2.83 3.68
N LEU A 86 0.84 3.19 4.83
CA LEU A 86 -0.60 3.38 4.99
C LEU A 86 -1.16 4.49 4.08
N GLU A 87 -0.48 5.64 4.04
CA GLU A 87 -0.85 6.79 3.21
C GLU A 87 -0.78 6.43 1.71
N SER A 88 0.23 5.65 1.30
CA SER A 88 0.38 5.21 -0.09
C SER A 88 -0.77 4.33 -0.56
N LEU A 89 -1.18 3.35 0.26
CA LEU A 89 -2.33 2.50 -0.03
C LEU A 89 -3.64 3.29 0.00
N THR A 90 -3.73 4.31 0.86
CA THR A 90 -4.86 5.23 0.88
C THR A 90 -4.95 6.05 -0.42
N ALA A 91 -3.81 6.53 -0.94
CA ALA A 91 -3.75 7.37 -2.13
C ALA A 91 -4.32 6.68 -3.38
N ILE A 92 -4.18 5.36 -3.45
CA ILE A 92 -4.71 4.55 -4.55
C ILE A 92 -6.16 4.08 -4.30
N THR A 93 -6.83 4.50 -3.22
CA THR A 93 -8.26 4.22 -3.06
C THR A 93 -9.11 5.18 -3.90
N THR A 94 -10.40 4.87 -4.06
CA THR A 94 -11.34 5.73 -4.80
C THR A 94 -11.48 7.11 -4.16
N SER A 95 -11.46 7.16 -2.83
CA SER A 95 -11.53 8.39 -2.06
C SER A 95 -10.21 9.16 -2.04
N GLY A 96 -9.09 8.51 -2.41
CA GLY A 96 -7.76 9.10 -2.46
C GLY A 96 -7.30 9.75 -1.16
N LEU A 97 -6.26 10.59 -1.27
CA LEU A 97 -5.85 11.52 -0.24
C LEU A 97 -6.75 12.77 -0.28
N VAL A 98 -6.92 13.42 0.87
CA VAL A 98 -7.58 14.73 0.91
C VAL A 98 -6.71 15.74 0.13
N THR A 99 -7.33 16.60 -0.67
CA THR A 99 -6.63 17.50 -1.60
C THR A 99 -5.69 18.45 -0.86
N GLY A 100 -4.47 18.67 -1.39
CA GLY A 100 -3.48 19.60 -0.83
C GLY A 100 -2.79 19.14 0.46
N GLN A 101 -2.90 17.85 0.79
CA GLN A 101 -2.53 17.31 2.11
C GLN A 101 -1.51 16.17 2.07
N CYS A 102 -0.80 15.95 0.95
CA CYS A 102 0.37 15.07 0.95
C CYS A 102 1.42 15.63 1.94
N VAL A 103 1.86 14.83 2.91
CA VAL A 103 3.08 15.19 3.64
C VAL A 103 4.20 15.25 2.61
N THR A 104 4.97 16.34 2.60
CA THR A 104 6.07 16.47 1.63
C THR A 104 7.01 15.28 1.79
N GLN A 105 7.46 14.74 0.66
CA GLN A 105 8.42 13.64 0.63
C GLN A 105 9.65 13.96 1.51
N ASP A 106 10.07 15.23 1.52
CA ASP A 106 11.15 15.74 2.37
C ASP A 106 10.86 15.64 3.88
N ALA A 107 9.61 15.86 4.31
CA ALA A 107 9.25 15.78 5.73
C ALA A 107 9.23 14.33 6.24
N ILE A 108 8.84 13.36 5.39
CA ILE A 108 8.88 11.94 5.74
C ILE A 108 10.30 11.39 5.63
N LEU A 109 10.98 11.59 4.49
CA LEU A 109 12.35 11.13 4.29
C LEU A 109 13.33 11.78 5.28
N GLY A 110 13.12 13.04 5.67
CA GLY A 110 13.92 13.70 6.69
C GLY A 110 13.77 13.11 8.10
N THR A 111 12.77 12.27 8.36
CA THR A 111 12.64 11.49 9.62
C THR A 111 13.19 10.07 9.52
N ILE A 112 13.62 9.64 8.33
CA ILE A 112 14.28 8.35 8.14
C ILE A 112 15.78 8.58 8.28
N SER A 113 16.39 8.07 9.35
CA SER A 113 17.81 8.26 9.65
C SER A 113 18.78 7.55 8.68
N GLU A 114 18.28 6.88 7.64
CA GLU A 114 19.06 6.12 6.67
C GLU A 114 19.47 6.98 5.46
N PRO A 115 20.67 6.78 4.88
CA PRO A 115 21.09 7.52 3.69
C PRO A 115 20.10 7.29 2.53
N GLY A 116 19.74 8.40 1.86
CA GLY A 116 18.53 8.52 1.04
C GLY A 116 18.24 7.37 0.06
N GLN A 117 19.24 6.78 -0.59
CA GLN A 117 19.02 5.66 -1.52
C GLN A 117 18.69 4.34 -0.80
N LEU A 118 19.41 4.03 0.29
CA LEU A 118 19.17 2.81 1.09
C LEU A 118 17.79 2.84 1.75
N ALA A 119 17.36 4.03 2.20
CA ALA A 119 16.03 4.25 2.78
C ALA A 119 14.90 3.95 1.78
N LEU A 120 15.10 4.29 0.51
CA LEU A 120 14.12 4.14 -0.56
C LEU A 120 14.02 2.68 -1.05
N ASP A 121 15.14 1.96 -1.06
CA ASP A 121 15.19 0.58 -1.54
C ASP A 121 14.89 -0.47 -0.46
N ALA A 122 14.89 -0.07 0.81
CA ALA A 122 14.55 -0.96 1.92
C ALA A 122 13.06 -1.36 1.89
N CYS A 123 12.82 -2.67 2.02
CA CYS A 123 11.51 -3.26 2.22
C CYS A 123 10.96 -2.92 3.60
N ASP A 124 9.69 -2.53 3.62
CA ASP A 124 8.90 -2.44 4.84
C ASP A 124 8.58 -3.86 5.34
N ASP A 125 8.99 -4.19 6.57
CA ASP A 125 8.82 -5.52 7.17
C ASP A 125 7.38 -5.76 7.69
N TYR A 126 6.52 -4.75 7.64
CA TYR A 126 5.10 -4.84 7.95
C TYR A 126 4.25 -5.00 6.68
N PHE A 127 4.47 -4.16 5.67
CA PHE A 127 3.67 -4.15 4.43
C PHE A 127 4.24 -5.01 3.30
N GLY A 128 5.51 -5.39 3.37
CA GLY A 128 6.12 -6.33 2.42
C GLY A 128 6.41 -5.76 1.04
N PHE A 129 6.65 -4.44 0.93
CA PHE A 129 7.14 -3.80 -0.28
C PHE A 129 8.12 -2.64 0.00
N PRO A 130 8.95 -2.23 -0.98
CA PRO A 130 9.92 -1.15 -0.81
C PRO A 130 9.30 0.24 -0.66
N THR A 131 9.95 1.11 0.14
CA THR A 131 9.55 2.52 0.34
C THR A 131 9.37 3.29 -0.98
N ARG A 132 10.23 3.06 -1.97
CA ARG A 132 10.13 3.69 -3.29
C ARG A 132 8.81 3.34 -4.00
N LEU A 133 8.30 2.13 -3.81
CA LEU A 133 6.99 1.74 -4.36
C LEU A 133 5.83 2.43 -3.64
N ALA A 134 5.95 2.69 -2.33
CA ALA A 134 4.99 3.50 -1.57
C ALA A 134 4.86 4.92 -2.15
N LEU A 135 6.00 5.55 -2.47
CA LEU A 135 6.00 6.88 -3.09
C LEU A 135 5.36 6.85 -4.48
N LEU A 136 5.67 5.82 -5.26
CA LEU A 136 5.09 5.66 -6.60
C LEU A 136 3.56 5.44 -6.55
N PHE A 137 3.04 4.70 -5.56
CA PHE A 137 1.59 4.60 -5.36
C PHE A 137 0.91 5.94 -5.11
N ARG A 138 1.57 6.88 -4.42
CA ARG A 138 1.04 8.24 -4.23
C ARG A 138 0.95 8.99 -5.55
N GLU A 139 1.98 8.91 -6.39
CA GLU A 139 1.98 9.51 -7.73
C GLU A 139 0.89 8.89 -8.63
N ILE A 140 0.81 7.55 -8.68
CA ILE A 140 -0.22 6.82 -9.43
C ILE A 140 -1.62 7.23 -8.95
N GLY A 141 -1.84 7.30 -7.64
CA GLY A 141 -3.11 7.73 -7.05
C GLY A 141 -3.51 9.15 -7.46
N ALA A 142 -2.57 10.09 -7.47
CA ALA A 142 -2.79 11.45 -7.92
C ALA A 142 -3.17 11.50 -9.42
N SER A 143 -2.42 10.82 -10.29
CA SER A 143 -2.72 10.75 -11.72
C SER A 143 -4.06 10.08 -12.02
N ALA A 144 -4.41 9.01 -11.27
CA ALA A 144 -5.70 8.33 -11.39
C ALA A 144 -6.86 9.24 -10.93
N TRP A 145 -6.64 10.07 -9.92
CA TRP A 145 -7.62 11.06 -9.48
C TRP A 145 -7.86 12.11 -10.57
N GLU A 146 -6.80 12.67 -11.16
CA GLU A 146 -6.89 13.65 -12.26
C GLU A 146 -7.65 13.07 -13.47
N ARG A 147 -7.35 11.82 -13.84
CA ARG A 147 -8.08 11.12 -14.91
C ARG A 147 -9.58 11.03 -14.61
N ARG A 148 -9.94 10.69 -13.37
CA ARG A 148 -11.35 10.59 -12.99
C ARG A 148 -12.06 11.94 -13.03
N GLN A 149 -11.38 13.02 -12.64
CA GLN A 149 -11.96 14.37 -12.75
C GLN A 149 -12.21 14.76 -14.21
N GLN A 150 -11.31 14.38 -15.13
CA GLN A 150 -11.50 14.59 -16.57
C GLN A 150 -12.72 13.84 -17.13
N LEU A 151 -12.97 12.63 -16.64
CA LEU A 151 -14.11 11.79 -17.06
C LEU A 151 -15.44 12.16 -16.37
N SER A 152 -15.41 13.00 -15.33
CA SER A 152 -16.59 13.35 -14.55
C SER A 152 -17.51 14.30 -15.33
N VAL A 153 -18.79 13.93 -15.45
CA VAL A 153 -19.82 14.68 -16.21
C VAL A 153 -20.19 16.00 -15.55
N ILE A 154 -19.93 16.17 -14.25
CA ILE A 154 -20.19 17.41 -13.52
C ILE A 154 -18.98 18.32 -13.67
N PRO A 155 -19.09 19.47 -14.39
CA PRO A 155 -17.99 20.40 -14.52
C PRO A 155 -17.77 21.09 -13.17
N ARG A 156 -16.88 20.53 -12.34
CA ARG A 156 -16.20 21.33 -11.33
C ARG A 156 -15.31 22.30 -12.10
N GLN A 157 -15.23 23.54 -11.65
CA GLN A 157 -14.63 24.70 -12.33
C GLN A 157 -13.15 24.55 -12.75
N ALA A 158 -12.52 23.37 -12.56
CA ALA A 158 -11.24 23.01 -13.12
C ALA A 158 -11.45 22.27 -14.46
N ILE A 159 -11.28 22.98 -15.57
CA ILE A 159 -11.08 22.35 -16.88
C ILE A 159 -9.78 21.54 -16.73
N SER A 160 -9.86 20.21 -16.69
CA SER A 160 -8.65 19.39 -16.76
C SER A 160 -8.01 19.63 -18.13
N PHE A 161 -6.83 20.25 -18.14
CA PHE A 161 -6.08 20.55 -19.37
C PHE A 161 -5.38 19.31 -19.94
N LEU A 162 -5.39 18.20 -19.21
CA LEU A 162 -4.72 16.97 -19.61
C LEU A 162 -5.54 16.27 -20.70
N THR A 163 -4.83 15.74 -21.69
CA THR A 163 -5.35 14.92 -22.79
C THR A 163 -5.08 13.44 -22.52
N GLN A 164 -5.68 12.54 -23.30
CA GLN A 164 -5.34 11.11 -23.23
C GLN A 164 -3.84 10.88 -23.47
N THR A 165 -3.23 11.63 -24.40
CA THR A 165 -1.79 11.58 -24.67
C THR A 165 -0.96 11.91 -23.43
N ASP A 166 -1.38 12.89 -22.63
CA ASP A 166 -0.68 13.24 -21.38
C ASP A 166 -0.75 12.09 -20.38
N PHE A 167 -1.91 11.44 -20.25
CA PHE A 167 -2.05 10.26 -19.39
C PHE A 167 -1.26 9.05 -19.89
N ASP A 168 -1.16 8.86 -21.20
CA ASP A 168 -0.34 7.81 -21.80
C ASP A 168 1.16 8.03 -21.51
N LEU A 169 1.64 9.27 -21.65
CA LEU A 169 3.02 9.64 -21.32
C LEU A 169 3.33 9.43 -19.83
N VAL A 170 2.40 9.81 -18.94
CA VAL A 170 2.53 9.59 -17.49
C VAL A 170 2.53 8.09 -17.17
N ALA A 171 1.68 7.30 -17.82
CA ALA A 171 1.65 5.85 -17.65
C ALA A 171 2.96 5.18 -18.13
N ASP A 172 3.54 5.66 -19.23
CA ASP A 172 4.84 5.17 -19.74
C ASP A 172 5.99 5.49 -18.76
N ASP A 173 6.00 6.68 -18.14
CA ASP A 173 6.96 7.03 -17.09
C ASP A 173 6.82 6.13 -15.85
N PHE A 174 5.59 5.86 -15.41
CA PHE A 174 5.35 4.91 -14.32
C PHE A 174 5.84 3.51 -14.65
N HIS A 175 5.62 3.01 -15.86
CA HIS A 175 6.14 1.69 -16.28
C HIS A 175 7.65 1.63 -16.28
N LYS A 176 8.31 2.70 -16.70
CA LYS A 176 9.77 2.81 -16.63
C LYS A 176 10.25 2.69 -15.19
N LYS A 177 9.69 3.49 -14.27
CA LYS A 177 10.00 3.44 -12.84
C LYS A 177 9.74 2.05 -12.22
N LEU A 178 8.59 1.44 -12.53
CA LEU A 178 8.25 0.08 -12.06
C LEU A 178 9.23 -0.98 -12.58
N THR A 179 9.68 -0.84 -13.83
CA THR A 179 10.66 -1.75 -14.43
C THR A 179 12.04 -1.59 -13.80
N GLU A 180 12.44 -0.37 -13.47
CA GLU A 180 13.67 -0.08 -12.74
C GLU A 180 13.65 -0.74 -11.35
N ILE A 181 12.58 -0.52 -10.58
CA ILE A 181 12.40 -1.16 -9.26
C ILE A 181 12.45 -2.68 -9.38
N TYR A 182 11.73 -3.26 -10.35
CA TYR A 182 11.73 -4.71 -10.56
C TYR A 182 13.14 -5.26 -10.83
N ARG A 183 13.91 -4.62 -11.73
CA ARG A 183 15.28 -5.07 -12.04
C ARG A 183 16.20 -4.99 -10.83
N GLU A 184 16.09 -3.94 -10.04
CA GLU A 184 16.96 -3.68 -8.90
C GLU A 184 16.63 -4.52 -7.67
N VAL A 185 15.35 -4.85 -7.49
CA VAL A 185 14.87 -5.52 -6.28
C VAL A 185 14.65 -7.02 -6.49
N VAL A 186 14.13 -7.41 -7.65
CA VAL A 186 13.72 -8.79 -7.94
C VAL A 186 14.79 -9.53 -8.74
N CYS A 187 15.33 -8.90 -9.80
CA CYS A 187 16.35 -9.54 -10.64
C CYS A 187 17.77 -9.42 -10.11
N SER A 188 18.01 -8.55 -9.12
CA SER A 188 19.34 -8.29 -8.60
C SER A 188 19.88 -9.49 -7.82
N PRO A 189 21.16 -9.86 -7.97
CA PRO A 189 21.79 -10.90 -7.17
C PRO A 189 21.92 -10.52 -5.69
N VAL A 190 21.86 -9.23 -5.37
CA VAL A 190 21.84 -8.73 -3.97
C VAL A 190 20.47 -8.98 -3.33
N GLY A 191 19.42 -9.07 -4.15
CA GLY A 191 18.04 -9.25 -3.70
C GLY A 191 17.46 -8.02 -3.00
N LEU A 192 16.36 -8.26 -2.29
CA LEU A 192 15.62 -7.23 -1.56
C LEU A 192 16.43 -6.70 -0.36
N ASN A 193 16.55 -5.38 -0.28
CA ASN A 193 17.16 -4.72 0.87
C ASN A 193 16.16 -4.62 2.03
N PHE A 194 16.67 -4.64 3.26
CA PHE A 194 15.87 -4.47 4.47
C PHE A 194 16.53 -3.49 5.42
N TYR A 195 15.74 -2.94 6.34
CA TYR A 195 16.27 -2.06 7.39
C TYR A 195 17.19 -2.81 8.36
N PRO A 196 18.17 -2.13 9.00
CA PRO A 196 19.05 -2.75 9.98
C PRO A 196 18.28 -3.46 11.11
N GLY A 197 18.70 -4.69 11.42
CA GLY A 197 18.08 -5.56 12.41
C GLY A 197 16.91 -6.40 11.86
N VAL A 198 16.38 -6.08 10.68
CA VAL A 198 15.36 -6.90 10.01
C VAL A 198 16.04 -8.05 9.28
N ARG A 199 17.01 -7.77 8.41
CA ARG A 199 17.63 -8.82 7.56
C ARG A 199 18.23 -9.95 8.39
N GLU A 200 18.86 -9.62 9.50
CA GLU A 200 19.51 -10.57 10.41
C GLU A 200 18.52 -11.48 11.14
N ALA A 201 17.26 -11.05 11.26
CA ALA A 201 16.18 -11.81 11.88
C ALA A 201 15.40 -12.69 10.89
N LEU A 202 15.60 -12.50 9.59
CA LEU A 202 14.87 -13.21 8.53
C LEU A 202 15.64 -14.43 8.04
N SER A 203 14.93 -15.54 7.88
CA SER A 203 15.45 -16.70 7.15
C SER A 203 15.48 -16.44 5.64
N GLU A 204 16.21 -17.26 4.90
CA GLU A 204 16.19 -17.21 3.42
C GLU A 204 14.80 -17.53 2.85
N SER A 205 13.94 -18.23 3.59
CA SER A 205 12.55 -18.44 3.17
C SER A 205 11.74 -17.16 3.31
N ASP A 206 11.90 -16.46 4.42
CA ASP A 206 11.19 -15.19 4.64
C ASP A 206 11.59 -14.16 3.58
N VAL A 207 12.89 -14.09 3.22
CA VAL A 207 13.36 -13.20 2.16
C VAL A 207 12.73 -13.53 0.81
N ARG A 208 12.56 -14.81 0.47
CA ARG A 208 11.83 -15.22 -0.74
C ARG A 208 10.36 -14.79 -0.69
N ASP A 209 9.70 -14.98 0.45
CA ASP A 209 8.31 -14.57 0.65
C ASP A 209 8.14 -13.04 0.51
N PHE A 210 9.06 -12.25 1.07
CA PHE A 210 9.08 -10.79 0.90
C PHE A 210 9.36 -10.36 -0.56
N THR A 211 10.21 -11.10 -1.27
CA THR A 211 10.46 -10.86 -2.69
C THR A 211 9.21 -11.14 -3.52
N ALA A 212 8.53 -12.26 -3.28
CA ALA A 212 7.27 -12.61 -3.94
C ALA A 212 6.15 -11.61 -3.63
N SER A 213 6.07 -11.12 -2.39
CA SER A 213 5.18 -10.02 -2.01
C SER A 213 5.48 -8.75 -2.81
N THR A 214 6.75 -8.37 -2.92
CA THR A 214 7.17 -7.20 -3.69
C THR A 214 6.79 -7.33 -5.16
N GLU A 215 6.99 -8.50 -5.78
CA GLU A 215 6.56 -8.77 -7.16
C GLU A 215 5.04 -8.59 -7.34
N ALA A 216 4.25 -9.07 -6.39
CA ALA A 216 2.80 -8.91 -6.42
C ALA A 216 2.38 -7.43 -6.29
N TYR A 217 3.03 -6.66 -5.42
CA TYR A 217 2.78 -5.22 -5.31
C TYR A 217 3.20 -4.43 -6.55
N LEU A 218 4.31 -4.82 -7.19
CA LEU A 218 4.71 -4.23 -8.49
C LEU A 218 3.69 -4.53 -9.57
N SER A 219 3.15 -5.74 -9.59
CA SER A 219 2.10 -6.16 -10.53
C SER A 219 0.77 -5.44 -10.24
N MET A 220 0.44 -5.24 -8.97
CA MET A 220 -0.69 -4.39 -8.55
C MET A 220 -0.52 -2.96 -9.07
N ALA A 221 0.67 -2.36 -8.92
CA ALA A 221 0.94 -1.03 -9.43
C ALA A 221 0.74 -0.94 -10.96
N ARG A 222 1.16 -1.96 -11.72
CA ARG A 222 0.92 -2.04 -13.17
C ARG A 222 -0.58 -2.06 -13.50
N ILE A 223 -1.38 -2.85 -12.77
CA ILE A 223 -2.84 -2.84 -12.92
C ILE A 223 -3.39 -1.42 -12.70
N LEU A 224 -2.96 -0.74 -11.64
CA LEU A 224 -3.43 0.61 -11.33
C LEU A 224 -3.06 1.61 -12.43
N VAL A 225 -1.84 1.55 -12.96
CA VAL A 225 -1.40 2.38 -14.09
C VAL A 225 -2.28 2.12 -15.31
N GLU A 226 -2.44 0.86 -15.70
CA GLU A 226 -3.18 0.50 -16.91
C GLU A 226 -4.68 0.83 -16.81
N ARG A 227 -5.33 0.42 -15.71
CA ARG A 227 -6.77 0.59 -15.54
C ARG A 227 -7.16 2.01 -15.17
N ARG A 228 -6.35 2.71 -14.37
CA ARG A 228 -6.76 3.96 -13.73
C ARG A 228 -6.03 5.20 -14.25
N VAL A 229 -4.87 5.04 -14.87
CA VAL A 229 -4.15 6.16 -15.49
C VAL A 229 -4.26 6.08 -17.01
N ARG A 230 -4.01 4.93 -17.64
CA ARG A 230 -4.13 4.75 -19.09
C ARG A 230 -5.58 4.52 -19.54
N GLY A 231 -6.37 3.82 -18.72
CA GLY A 231 -7.78 3.53 -18.97
C GLY A 231 -8.03 2.39 -19.97
N VAL A 232 -7.11 1.44 -20.10
CA VAL A 232 -7.31 0.24 -20.93
C VAL A 232 -8.32 -0.71 -20.25
N PRO A 233 -9.05 -1.56 -20.98
CA PRO A 233 -10.04 -2.48 -20.40
C PRO A 233 -9.39 -3.63 -19.59
N SER A 234 -10.17 -4.24 -18.69
CA SER A 234 -9.73 -5.36 -17.84
C SER A 234 -9.23 -6.55 -18.66
N ASN A 235 -9.85 -6.85 -19.80
CA ASN A 235 -9.47 -7.95 -20.69
C ASN A 235 -8.20 -7.70 -21.52
N SER A 236 -7.51 -6.56 -21.33
CA SER A 236 -6.24 -6.31 -21.99
C SER A 236 -5.16 -7.29 -21.50
N GLU A 237 -4.27 -7.68 -22.41
CA GLU A 237 -3.21 -8.66 -22.13
C GLU A 237 -2.31 -8.21 -20.97
N VAL A 238 -1.98 -6.92 -20.90
CA VAL A 238 -1.10 -6.35 -19.86
C VAL A 238 -1.75 -6.43 -18.46
N VAL A 239 -3.07 -6.21 -18.38
CA VAL A 239 -3.81 -6.32 -17.12
C VAL A 239 -3.90 -7.77 -16.68
N GLN A 240 -4.29 -8.68 -17.56
CA GLN A 240 -4.39 -10.11 -17.21
C GLN A 240 -3.03 -10.73 -16.88
N ALA A 241 -1.96 -10.35 -17.59
CA ALA A 241 -0.60 -10.79 -17.24
C ALA A 241 -0.21 -10.34 -15.81
N SER A 242 -0.66 -9.15 -15.39
CA SER A 242 -0.44 -8.65 -14.04
C SER A 242 -1.29 -9.38 -13.00
N VAL A 243 -2.54 -9.74 -13.33
CA VAL A 243 -3.40 -10.62 -12.49
C VAL A 243 -2.69 -11.97 -12.25
N HIS A 244 -2.20 -12.61 -13.31
CA HIS A 244 -1.49 -13.89 -13.20
C HIS A 244 -0.19 -13.78 -12.40
N ALA A 245 0.55 -12.67 -12.55
CA ALA A 245 1.75 -12.41 -11.77
C ALA A 245 1.45 -12.26 -10.27
N ILE A 246 0.38 -11.55 -9.90
CA ILE A 246 -0.06 -11.42 -8.51
C ILE A 246 -0.41 -12.79 -7.92
N VAL A 247 -1.25 -13.57 -8.59
CA VAL A 247 -1.70 -14.87 -8.10
C VAL A 247 -0.51 -15.82 -7.93
N ARG A 248 0.39 -15.88 -8.91
CA ARG A 248 1.62 -16.70 -8.85
C ARG A 248 2.54 -16.29 -7.71
N GLY A 249 2.80 -14.98 -7.56
CA GLY A 249 3.63 -14.46 -6.48
C GLY A 249 3.01 -14.77 -5.11
N ALA A 250 1.74 -14.43 -4.94
CA ALA A 250 1.00 -14.69 -3.70
C ALA A 250 0.94 -16.18 -3.33
N SER A 251 0.69 -17.06 -4.31
CA SER A 251 0.63 -18.51 -4.08
C SER A 251 1.97 -19.13 -3.67
N SER A 252 3.08 -18.43 -3.93
CA SER A 252 4.43 -18.89 -3.54
C SER A 252 4.82 -18.47 -2.12
N ILE A 253 4.07 -17.55 -1.50
CA ILE A 253 4.33 -17.07 -0.14
C ILE A 253 3.87 -18.13 0.86
N THR A 254 4.75 -18.47 1.81
CA THR A 254 4.39 -19.35 2.93
C THR A 254 3.71 -18.54 4.03
N PRO A 255 2.40 -18.73 4.32
CA PRO A 255 1.75 -17.98 5.37
C PRO A 255 2.23 -18.46 6.73
N SER A 256 2.53 -17.54 7.65
CA SER A 256 2.93 -17.87 9.02
C SER A 256 2.10 -17.12 10.06
N PRO A 257 1.85 -17.72 11.24
CA PRO A 257 1.24 -17.01 12.36
C PRO A 257 2.19 -15.91 12.86
N GLY A 258 1.85 -14.64 12.61
CA GLY A 258 2.64 -13.49 13.04
C GLY A 258 3.03 -12.57 11.88
N ALA A 259 4.18 -11.90 12.02
CA ALA A 259 4.68 -10.97 11.01
C ALA A 259 5.14 -11.75 9.77
N SER A 260 4.31 -11.73 8.73
CA SER A 260 4.62 -12.28 7.42
C SER A 260 4.05 -11.40 6.31
N PRO A 261 4.65 -11.42 5.11
CA PRO A 261 4.13 -10.67 3.97
C PRO A 261 2.68 -11.03 3.65
N ALA A 262 2.27 -12.28 3.90
CA ALA A 262 0.89 -12.74 3.70
C ALA A 262 -0.16 -11.86 4.40
N THR A 263 0.18 -11.26 5.55
CA THR A 263 -0.73 -10.37 6.29
C THR A 263 -1.05 -9.08 5.54
N ALA A 264 -0.16 -8.65 4.66
CA ALA A 264 -0.30 -7.44 3.85
C ALA A 264 -0.83 -7.73 2.44
N MET A 265 -1.08 -8.98 2.06
CA MET A 265 -1.43 -9.34 0.66
C MET A 265 -2.87 -9.04 0.24
N THR A 266 -3.72 -8.49 1.12
CA THR A 266 -5.10 -8.13 0.76
C THR A 266 -5.17 -7.15 -0.42
N PRO A 267 -4.43 -6.03 -0.47
CA PRO A 267 -4.50 -5.09 -1.59
C PRO A 267 -4.13 -5.68 -2.96
N PRO A 268 -3.00 -6.39 -3.15
CA PRO A 268 -2.68 -6.96 -4.47
C PRO A 268 -3.69 -8.03 -4.88
N LEU A 269 -4.09 -8.94 -3.97
CA LEU A 269 -5.10 -9.97 -4.29
C LEU A 269 -6.47 -9.36 -4.63
N PHE A 270 -6.86 -8.31 -3.92
CA PHE A 270 -8.10 -7.59 -4.21
C PHE A 270 -8.04 -6.93 -5.59
N ALA A 271 -6.93 -6.25 -5.92
CA ALA A 271 -6.74 -5.66 -7.24
C ALA A 271 -6.75 -6.72 -8.36
N ALA A 272 -6.12 -7.87 -8.14
CA ALA A 272 -6.18 -8.99 -9.08
C ALA A 272 -7.61 -9.50 -9.26
N GLY A 273 -8.34 -9.70 -8.16
CA GLY A 273 -9.73 -10.17 -8.19
C GLY A 273 -10.70 -9.20 -8.87
N CYS A 274 -10.50 -7.89 -8.70
CA CYS A 274 -11.29 -6.86 -9.39
C CYS A 274 -11.13 -6.91 -10.92
N GLU A 275 -9.97 -7.34 -11.41
CA GLU A 275 -9.64 -7.33 -12.83
C GLU A 275 -9.65 -8.73 -13.46
N ALA A 276 -9.86 -9.80 -12.69
CA ALA A 276 -9.92 -11.17 -13.17
C ALA A 276 -11.17 -11.37 -14.06
N VAL A 277 -10.94 -11.64 -15.35
CA VAL A 277 -12.03 -11.76 -16.34
C VAL A 277 -12.62 -13.15 -16.39
N ASP A 278 -11.78 -14.18 -16.28
CA ASP A 278 -12.24 -15.57 -16.41
C ASP A 278 -12.47 -16.26 -15.05
N ALA A 279 -13.23 -17.35 -15.09
CA ALA A 279 -13.56 -18.12 -13.89
C ALA A 279 -12.33 -18.79 -13.25
N THR A 280 -11.29 -19.08 -14.05
CA THR A 280 -10.06 -19.74 -13.58
C THR A 280 -9.26 -18.79 -12.71
N ASP A 281 -9.06 -17.56 -13.16
CA ASP A 281 -8.35 -16.51 -12.45
C ASP A 281 -9.09 -16.10 -11.18
N ARG A 282 -10.42 -15.98 -11.24
CA ARG A 282 -11.26 -15.73 -10.05
C ARG A 282 -11.12 -16.84 -9.02
N GLN A 283 -11.13 -18.09 -9.47
CA GLN A 283 -10.95 -19.23 -8.59
C GLN A 283 -9.56 -19.24 -7.96
N ALA A 284 -8.52 -18.94 -8.74
CA ALA A 284 -7.15 -18.88 -8.22
C ALA A 284 -6.98 -17.75 -7.19
N VAL A 285 -7.58 -16.58 -7.41
CA VAL A 285 -7.63 -15.49 -6.42
C VAL A 285 -8.35 -15.94 -5.14
N ARG A 286 -9.52 -16.57 -5.27
CA ARG A 286 -10.28 -17.12 -4.14
C ARG A 286 -9.45 -18.12 -3.33
N ASP A 287 -8.84 -19.10 -3.99
CA ASP A 287 -8.06 -20.14 -3.32
C ASP A 287 -6.84 -19.57 -2.60
N THR A 288 -6.22 -18.54 -3.17
CA THR A 288 -5.11 -17.83 -2.52
C THR A 288 -5.58 -17.08 -1.27
N PHE A 289 -6.72 -16.36 -1.34
CA PHE A 289 -7.34 -15.74 -0.17
C PHE A 289 -7.64 -16.76 0.93
N LEU A 290 -8.26 -17.89 0.60
CA LEU A 290 -8.61 -18.95 1.56
C LEU A 290 -7.37 -19.57 2.20
N THR A 291 -6.30 -19.76 1.43
CA THR A 291 -5.01 -20.24 1.93
C THR A 291 -4.46 -19.31 3.00
N PHE A 292 -4.42 -18.00 2.75
CA PHE A 292 -3.94 -17.02 3.72
C PHE A 292 -4.86 -16.90 4.93
N LEU A 293 -6.18 -16.92 4.72
CA LEU A 293 -7.18 -16.88 5.79
C LEU A 293 -7.07 -18.04 6.77
N SER A 294 -6.69 -19.23 6.28
CA SER A 294 -6.50 -20.41 7.13
C SER A 294 -5.43 -20.22 8.23
N VAL A 295 -4.48 -19.29 7.99
CA VAL A 295 -3.36 -19.01 8.91
C VAL A 295 -3.47 -17.64 9.57
N VAL A 296 -3.62 -16.57 8.78
CA VAL A 296 -3.55 -15.18 9.25
C VAL A 296 -4.84 -14.75 9.97
N LYS A 297 -5.99 -15.33 9.60
CA LYS A 297 -7.32 -15.02 10.18
C LYS A 297 -7.65 -13.52 10.20
N SER A 298 -7.33 -12.83 9.11
CA SER A 298 -7.55 -11.38 8.97
C SER A 298 -8.99 -11.07 8.54
N GLN A 299 -9.73 -10.33 9.38
CA GLN A 299 -11.09 -9.88 9.06
C GLN A 299 -11.15 -9.02 7.78
N ASN A 300 -10.14 -8.19 7.55
CA ASN A 300 -10.03 -7.39 6.32
C ASN A 300 -9.97 -8.29 5.08
N MET A 301 -9.22 -9.39 5.17
CA MET A 301 -9.07 -10.35 4.08
C MET A 301 -10.38 -11.13 3.84
N GLU A 302 -11.11 -11.50 4.90
CA GLU A 302 -12.45 -12.11 4.78
C GLU A 302 -13.45 -11.16 4.12
N GLN A 303 -13.41 -9.87 4.51
CA GLN A 303 -14.29 -8.86 3.93
C GLN A 303 -13.96 -8.61 2.45
N ALA A 304 -12.66 -8.51 2.12
CA ALA A 304 -12.21 -8.33 0.74
C ALA A 304 -12.68 -9.48 -0.17
N LEU A 305 -12.53 -10.73 0.27
CA LEU A 305 -13.02 -11.89 -0.49
C LEU A 305 -14.53 -11.85 -0.66
N ARG A 306 -15.30 -11.57 0.40
CA ARG A 306 -16.77 -11.45 0.31
C ARG A 306 -17.22 -10.39 -0.69
N ILE A 307 -16.53 -9.25 -0.73
CA ILE A 307 -16.83 -8.17 -1.68
C ILE A 307 -16.57 -8.64 -3.12
N LEU A 308 -15.44 -9.32 -3.37
CA LEU A 308 -15.12 -9.86 -4.69
C LEU A 308 -16.16 -10.89 -5.16
N GLU A 309 -16.56 -11.81 -4.29
CA GLU A 309 -17.54 -12.84 -4.63
C GLU A 309 -18.90 -12.24 -4.98
N SER A 310 -19.32 -11.21 -4.23
CA SER A 310 -20.53 -10.43 -4.54
C SER A 310 -20.41 -9.69 -5.88
N MET A 311 -19.24 -9.09 -6.15
CA MET A 311 -18.96 -8.42 -7.42
C MET A 311 -19.03 -9.39 -8.60
N TRP A 312 -18.34 -10.53 -8.52
CA TRP A 312 -18.33 -11.54 -9.58
C TRP A 312 -19.72 -12.11 -9.87
N GLN A 313 -20.59 -12.24 -8.86
CA GLN A 313 -21.99 -12.61 -9.05
C GLN A 313 -22.80 -11.50 -9.72
N SER A 314 -22.55 -10.23 -9.39
CA SER A 314 -23.26 -9.09 -9.98
C SER A 314 -22.93 -8.85 -11.45
N GLU A 315 -21.77 -9.29 -11.93
CA GLU A 315 -21.40 -9.24 -13.34
C GLU A 315 -22.32 -10.10 -14.21
N GLU A 316 -22.79 -11.23 -13.68
CA GLU A 316 -23.80 -12.06 -14.34
C GLU A 316 -25.13 -11.30 -14.55
N HIS A 317 -25.31 -10.18 -13.84
CA HIS A 317 -26.50 -9.31 -13.90
C HIS A 317 -26.21 -7.97 -14.59
N GLY A 318 -25.07 -7.85 -15.28
CA GLY A 318 -24.75 -6.71 -16.15
C GLY A 318 -23.98 -5.56 -15.51
N VAL A 319 -23.40 -5.75 -14.31
CA VAL A 319 -22.46 -4.77 -13.69
C VAL A 319 -21.04 -5.13 -14.13
N PRO A 320 -20.42 -4.43 -15.09
CA PRO A 320 -19.29 -4.99 -15.84
C PRO A 320 -17.94 -4.92 -15.13
N ASP A 321 -17.79 -4.06 -14.12
CA ASP A 321 -16.52 -3.84 -13.46
C ASP A 321 -16.65 -3.32 -12.02
N TRP A 322 -15.50 -3.29 -11.32
CA TRP A 322 -15.38 -2.80 -9.95
C TRP A 322 -15.97 -1.39 -9.75
N TRP A 323 -15.79 -0.48 -10.71
CA TRP A 323 -16.28 0.91 -10.58
C TRP A 323 -17.80 0.96 -10.61
N SER A 324 -18.40 0.27 -11.58
CA SER A 324 -19.84 0.11 -11.69
C SER A 324 -20.43 -0.57 -10.45
N TYR A 325 -19.71 -1.54 -9.90
CA TYR A 325 -20.10 -2.20 -8.66
C TYR A 325 -20.10 -1.24 -7.48
N GLN A 326 -19.04 -0.46 -7.29
CA GLN A 326 -18.98 0.53 -6.20
C GLN A 326 -20.12 1.55 -6.28
N GLU A 327 -20.41 2.06 -7.48
CA GLU A 327 -21.52 2.99 -7.70
C GLU A 327 -22.87 2.34 -7.34
N SER A 328 -23.08 1.07 -7.72
CA SER A 328 -24.30 0.32 -7.37
C SER A 328 -24.49 0.14 -5.86
N GLN A 329 -23.39 0.10 -5.10
CA GLN A 329 -23.39 -0.05 -3.65
C GLN A 329 -23.45 1.29 -2.89
N ASN A 330 -23.47 2.43 -3.60
CA ASN A 330 -23.37 3.79 -3.03
C ASN A 330 -22.10 3.99 -2.16
N TRP A 331 -20.95 3.47 -2.61
CA TRP A 331 -19.66 3.58 -1.91
C TRP A 331 -18.80 4.75 -2.39
#